data_AF-A0A7W1L812-F1
#
_entry.id   AF-A0A7W1L812-F1
#
_cell.length_a   1.000
_cell.length_b   1.000
_cell.length_c   1.000
_cell.angle_alpha   90.00
_cell.angle_beta   90.00
_cell.angle_gamma   90.00
#
_symmetry.space_group_name_H-M   'P 1'
#
loop_
_entity.id
_entity.type
_entity.pdbx_description
1 polymer ?
#
loop_
_entity_poly.entity_id
_entity_poly.type
_entity_poly.pdbx_seq_one_letter_code
_entity_poly.pdbx_strand_id
1 'polypeptide(L)'
;MLATEGLAVSSVGLTVGLTLGGIISLILIYVVNRQSFHWSMSLHVPWLALSVLAATLLALAMLTTLGSARHAMGIDVVRAVKDDW
;
A
#
# COMPACT_ATOMS: atom_id res chain seq x y z
N MET A 1 9.91 -1.70 -17.08
CA MET A 1 8.58 -1.06 -17.11
C MET A 1 7.64 -1.63 -16.06
N LEU A 2 7.43 -2.95 -15.99
CA LEU A 2 6.49 -3.55 -15.03
C LEU A 2 6.75 -3.18 -13.56
N ALA A 3 8.02 -3.17 -13.12
CA ALA A 3 8.37 -2.79 -11.75
C ALA A 3 8.07 -1.30 -11.44
N THR A 4 8.27 -0.39 -12.40
CA THR A 4 7.99 1.04 -12.22
C THR A 4 6.49 1.33 -12.21
N GLU A 5 5.70 0.64 -13.04
CA GLU A 5 4.23 0.75 -13.03
C GLU A 5 3.64 0.18 -11.74
N GLY A 6 4.09 -1.00 -11.31
CA GLY A 6 3.64 -1.60 -10.06
C GLY A 6 3.98 -0.75 -8.83
N LEU A 7 5.14 -0.08 -8.85
CA LEU A 7 5.51 0.91 -7.84
C LEU A 7 4.61 2.14 -7.85
N ALA A 8 4.32 2.71 -9.03
CA ALA A 8 3.44 3.86 -9.16
C ALA A 8 2.05 3.54 -8.59
N VAL A 9 1.45 2.42 -9.01
CA VAL A 9 0.13 1.97 -8.52
C VAL A 9 0.14 1.73 -7.01
N SER A 10 1.18 1.08 -6.49
CA SER A 10 1.30 0.79 -5.05
C SER A 10 1.48 2.06 -4.22
N SER A 11 2.22 3.05 -4.74
CA SER A 11 2.39 4.34 -4.07
C SER A 11 1.08 5.14 -3.97
N VAL A 12 0.25 5.10 -5.03
CA VAL A 12 -1.08 5.70 -5.03
C VAL A 12 -1.97 5.01 -4.01
N GLY A 13 -2.03 3.67 -4.04
CA GLY A 13 -2.81 2.89 -3.08
C GLY A 13 -2.40 3.15 -1.63
N LEU A 14 -1.10 3.22 -1.36
CA LEU A 14 -0.56 3.55 -0.04
C LEU A 14 -0.98 4.95 0.41
N THR A 15 -0.88 5.95 -0.46
CA THR A 15 -1.25 7.33 -0.15
C THR A 15 -2.74 7.45 0.17
N VAL A 16 -3.59 6.81 -0.64
CA VAL A 16 -5.04 6.79 -0.43
C VAL A 16 -5.37 6.07 0.88
N GLY A 17 -4.78 4.90 1.14
CA GLY A 17 -4.99 4.13 2.36
C GLY A 17 -4.59 4.87 3.63
N LEU A 18 -3.42 5.51 3.63
CA LEU A 18 -2.94 6.31 4.77
C LEU A 18 -3.84 7.53 5.01
N THR A 19 -4.27 8.20 3.94
CA THR A 19 -5.17 9.36 4.04
C THR A 19 -6.53 8.96 4.61
N LEU A 20 -7.13 7.89 4.08
CA LEU A 20 -8.43 7.40 4.54
C LEU A 20 -8.36 6.89 5.98
N GLY A 21 -7.34 6.09 6.32
CA GLY A 21 -7.11 5.60 7.68
C GLY A 21 -6.85 6.73 8.68
N GLY A 22 -6.15 7.79 8.24
CA GLY A 22 -5.96 9.02 9.00
C GLY A 22 -7.28 9.73 9.29
N ILE A 23 -8.12 9.93 8.26
CA ILE A 23 -9.46 10.53 8.42
C ILE A 23 -10.31 9.72 9.40
N ILE A 24 -10.35 8.39 9.23
CA ILE A 24 -11.12 7.50 10.12
C ILE A 24 -10.59 7.62 11.56
N SER A 25 -9.27 7.60 11.76
CA SER A 25 -8.67 7.77 13.09
C SER A 25 -9.05 9.11 13.72
N LEU A 26 -9.05 10.21 12.94
CA LEU A 26 -9.47 11.52 13.44
C LEU A 26 -10.95 11.53 13.84
N ILE A 27 -11.82 10.91 13.05
CA ILE A 27 -13.25 10.76 13.40
C ILE A 27 -13.38 9.99 14.71
N LEU A 28 -12.66 8.88 14.87
CA LEU A 28 -12.69 8.09 16.09
C LEU A 28 -12.21 8.89 17.30
N ILE A 29 -11.16 9.71 17.17
CA ILE A 29 -10.59 10.48 18.29
C ILE A 29 -11.45 11.71 18.64
N TYR A 30 -11.90 12.48 17.65
CA TYR A 30 -12.56 13.76 17.88
C TYR A 30 -14.08 13.68 17.97
N VAL A 31 -14.69 12.72 17.27
CA VAL A 31 -16.14 12.52 17.28
C VAL A 31 -16.50 11.43 18.27
N VAL A 32 -16.08 10.19 18.02
CA VAL A 32 -16.54 9.03 18.78
C VAL A 32 -16.03 9.05 20.21
N ASN A 33 -14.71 9.20 20.41
CA ASN A 33 -14.11 9.21 21.74
C ASN A 33 -14.59 10.39 22.60
N ARG A 34 -14.78 11.58 22.01
CA ARG A 34 -15.33 12.73 22.73
C ARG A 34 -16.79 12.51 23.14
N GLN A 35 -17.60 11.90 22.28
CA GLN A 35 -18.99 11.54 22.59
C GLN A 35 -19.10 10.50 23.71
N SER A 36 -18.18 9.53 23.77
CA SER A 36 -18.19 8.49 24.80
C SER A 36 -17.69 8.97 26.16
N PHE A 37 -16.57 9.72 26.19
CA PHE A 37 -15.83 9.99 27.42
C PHE A 37 -15.89 11.44 27.91
N HIS A 38 -16.51 12.36 27.15
CA HIS A 38 -16.67 13.80 27.49
C HIS A 38 -15.35 14.56 27.81
N TRP A 39 -14.19 13.93 27.62
CA TRP A 39 -12.86 14.49 27.88
C TRP A 39 -11.96 14.31 26.65
N SER A 40 -11.10 15.30 26.33
CA SER A 40 -10.24 15.23 25.14
C SER A 40 -8.88 14.63 25.45
N MET A 41 -8.46 13.63 24.66
CA MET A 41 -7.09 13.11 24.68
C MET A 41 -6.20 13.87 23.68
N SER A 42 -4.93 14.06 24.03
CA SER A 42 -3.92 14.56 23.09
C SER A 42 -3.60 13.51 22.03
N LEU A 43 -3.66 13.90 20.76
CA LEU A 43 -3.35 13.03 19.63
C LEU A 43 -1.83 12.94 19.43
N HIS A 44 -1.28 11.73 19.49
CA HIS A 44 0.13 11.47 19.18
C HIS A 44 0.24 10.60 17.94
N VAL A 45 0.73 11.16 16.84
CA VAL A 45 0.91 10.42 15.57
C VAL A 45 2.26 9.71 15.59
N PRO A 46 2.30 8.36 15.48
CA PRO A 46 3.56 7.61 15.46
C PRO A 46 4.20 7.66 14.07
N TRP A 47 4.74 8.82 13.68
CA TRP A 47 5.33 9.06 12.37
C TRP A 47 6.37 8.02 11.97
N LEU A 48 7.21 7.60 12.92
CA LEU A 48 8.23 6.57 12.69
C LEU A 48 7.57 5.25 12.27
N ALA A 49 6.58 4.76 13.02
CA ALA A 49 5.89 3.52 12.71
C ALA A 49 5.18 3.60 11.35
N LEU A 50 4.54 4.74 11.03
CA LEU A 50 3.90 4.96 9.73
C LEU A 50 4.91 4.95 8.58
N SER A 51 6.09 5.55 8.77
CA SER A 51 7.16 5.56 7.77
C SER A 51 7.74 4.16 7.52
N VAL A 52 7.93 3.37 8.58
CA VAL A 52 8.40 1.98 8.50
C VAL A 52 7.37 1.11 7.79
N LEU A 53 6.08 1.27 8.13
CA LEU A 53 4.98 0.58 7.46
C LEU A 53 4.95 0.91 5.96
N ALA A 54 5.01 2.20 5.62
CA ALA A 54 5.01 2.67 4.23
C ALA A 54 6.18 2.07 3.44
N ALA A 55 7.40 2.15 3.97
CA ALA A 55 8.59 1.59 3.34
C ALA A 55 8.49 0.07 3.17
N THR A 56 7.98 -0.64 4.18
CA THR A 56 7.79 -2.09 4.14
C THR A 56 6.77 -2.47 3.07
N LEU A 57 5.62 -1.80 3.00
CA LEU A 57 4.60 -2.06 1.98
C LEU A 57 5.12 -1.82 0.56
N LEU A 58 5.88 -0.74 0.33
CA LEU A 58 6.49 -0.48 -0.97
C LEU A 58 7.54 -1.54 -1.33
N ALA A 59 8.35 -1.99 -0.36
CA ALA A 59 9.31 -3.07 -0.57
C ALA A 59 8.62 -4.39 -0.94
N LEU A 60 7.55 -4.77 -0.23
CA LEU A 60 6.74 -5.95 -0.56
C LEU A 60 6.08 -5.83 -1.94
N ALA A 61 5.59 -4.64 -2.31
CA ALA A 61 5.04 -4.39 -3.63
C ALA A 61 6.10 -4.59 -4.73
N MET A 62 7.31 -4.04 -4.55
CA MET A 62 8.43 -4.30 -5.46
C MET A 62 8.71 -5.80 -5.61
N LEU A 63 8.81 -6.52 -4.49
CA LEU A 63 9.05 -7.97 -4.50
C LEU A 63 7.95 -8.73 -5.25
N THR A 64 6.69 -8.36 -5.05
CA THR A 64 5.54 -8.94 -5.75
C THR A 64 5.65 -8.70 -7.26
N THR A 65 5.94 -7.46 -7.68
CA THR A 65 6.06 -7.12 -9.11
C THR A 65 7.22 -7.85 -9.77
N LEU A 66 8.35 -8.01 -9.09
CA LEU A 66 9.49 -8.79 -9.57
C LEU A 66 9.14 -10.28 -9.69
N GLY A 67 8.42 -10.84 -8.71
CA GLY A 67 7.93 -12.21 -8.75
C GLY A 67 6.97 -12.46 -9.92
N SER A 68 5.98 -11.59 -10.09
CA SER A 68 5.02 -11.66 -11.20
C SER A 68 5.70 -11.50 -12.56
N ALA A 69 6.68 -10.60 -12.69
CA ALA A 69 7.43 -10.42 -13.93
C ALA A 69 8.25 -11.67 -14.28
N ARG A 70 8.89 -12.31 -13.30
CA ARG A 70 9.63 -13.56 -13.51
C ARG A 70 8.69 -14.72 -13.89
N HIS A 71 7.50 -14.79 -13.29
CA HIS A 71 6.51 -15.81 -13.60
C HIS A 71 5.93 -15.66 -15.02
N ALA A 72 5.59 -14.42 -15.41
CA ALA A 72 5.08 -14.12 -16.74
C ALA A 72 6.11 -14.42 -17.83
N MET A 73 7.36 -13.98 -17.66
CA MET A 73 8.42 -14.26 -18.64
C MET A 73 8.78 -15.75 -18.77
N GLY A 74 8.54 -16.56 -17.75
CA GLY A 74 8.76 -18.01 -17.81
C GLY A 74 7.67 -18.78 -18.57
N ILE A 75 6.43 -18.27 -18.60
CA ILE A 75 5.28 -18.94 -19.21
C ILE A 75 5.02 -18.42 -20.63
N ASP A 76 5.20 -17.13 -20.87
CA ASP A 76 4.80 -16.50 -22.13
C ASP A 76 5.81 -16.70 -23.26
N VAL A 77 7.12 -16.86 -22.98
CA VAL A 77 8.13 -17.10 -24.02
C VAL A 77 7.90 -18.43 -24.75
N VAL A 78 7.45 -19.48 -24.03
CA VAL A 78 7.19 -20.80 -24.64
C VAL A 78 5.83 -20.83 -25.34
N ARG A 79 4.86 -20.03 -24.89
CA ARG A 79 3.51 -19.98 -25.46
C ARG A 79 3.43 -19.09 -26.70
N ALA A 80 4.12 -17.95 -26.69
CA ALA A 80 4.21 -17.05 -27.86
C ALA A 80 4.86 -17.73 -29.07
N VAL A 81 5.88 -18.58 -28.86
CA VAL A 81 6.49 -19.37 -29.94
C VAL A 81 5.56 -20.49 -30.45
N LYS A 82 4.62 -20.94 -29.60
CA LYS A 82 3.65 -21.99 -29.91
C LYS A 82 2.37 -21.50 -30.59
N ASP A 83 2.13 -20.19 -30.60
CA ASP A 83 0.99 -19.58 -31.30
C ASP A 83 1.41 -18.99 -32.67
N ASP A 84 2.73 -18.92 -32.97
CA ASP A 84 3.33 -18.41 -34.22
C ASP A 84 3.63 -19.52 -35.28
N TRP A 85 3.29 -20.79 -35.00
CA TRP A 85 3.33 -21.92 -35.93
C TRP A 85 1.93 -22.49 -36.15
#